data_AF-A0A522L5S6-F1
#
_entry.id   AF-A0A522L5S6-F1
#
_cell.length_a   1.000
_cell.length_b   1.000
_cell.length_c   1.000
_cell.angle_alpha   90.00
_cell.angle_beta   90.00
_cell.angle_gamma   90.00
#
_symmetry.space_group_name_H-M   'P 1'
#
loop_
_entity.id
_entity.type
_entity.pdbx_description
1 polymer ?
#
loop_
_entity_poly.entity_id
_entity_poly.type
_entity_poly.pdbx_seq_one_letter_code
_entity_poly.pdbx_strand_id
1 'polypeptide(L)'
;MLLPSMASGFPIGAVWLGQLLAAAWLGVAVLNWLQRRATLGGIYGRPIVPANLALYFVSALSLMRVLRGDAAQPWIRPAFLVSAVLAVSYGALLLRGPFNK
;
A
#
# COMPACT_ATOMS: atom_id res chain seq x y z
N MET A 1 23.43 -2.25 7.51
CA MET A 1 22.18 -3.03 7.63
C MET A 1 21.97 -3.34 9.11
N LEU A 2 21.41 -2.40 9.87
CA LEU A 2 21.45 -2.40 11.36
C LEU A 2 20.19 -2.98 12.04
N LEU A 3 19.11 -3.20 11.29
CA LEU A 3 17.87 -3.75 11.86
C LEU A 3 17.93 -5.23 12.33
N PRO A 4 18.79 -6.14 11.83
CA PRO A 4 18.78 -7.53 12.27
C PRO A 4 19.21 -7.72 13.73
N SER A 5 20.03 -6.81 14.27
CA SER A 5 20.58 -6.96 15.63
C SER A 5 19.60 -6.59 16.73
N MET A 6 18.55 -5.82 16.42
CA MET A 6 17.61 -5.30 17.43
C MET A 6 16.32 -6.13 17.54
N ALA A 7 16.04 -6.99 16.56
CA ALA A 7 14.82 -7.80 16.47
C ALA A 7 15.14 -9.27 16.22
N SER A 8 16.05 -9.83 17.03
CA SER A 8 16.57 -11.21 16.92
C SER A 8 15.50 -12.31 17.05
N GLY A 9 14.24 -11.96 17.37
CA GLY A 9 13.10 -12.88 17.42
C GLY A 9 12.12 -12.79 16.25
N PHE A 10 12.27 -11.84 15.31
CA PHE A 10 11.31 -11.68 14.22
C PHE A 10 11.66 -12.59 13.04
N PRO A 11 10.80 -13.54 12.63
CA PRO A 11 11.12 -14.45 11.54
C PRO A 11 11.29 -13.67 10.24
N ILE A 12 12.45 -13.84 9.59
CA ILE A 12 12.79 -13.16 8.32
C ILE A 12 11.71 -13.43 7.25
N GLY A 13 11.07 -14.60 7.30
CA GLY A 13 9.96 -14.98 6.41
C GLY A 13 8.66 -14.20 6.63
N ALA A 14 8.50 -13.44 7.72
CA ALA A 14 7.28 -12.68 8.04
C ALA A 14 7.42 -11.17 7.81
N VAL A 15 8.57 -10.68 7.32
CA VAL A 15 8.84 -9.23 7.17
C VAL A 15 7.82 -8.53 6.27
N TRP A 16 7.29 -9.25 5.28
CA TRP A 16 6.26 -8.75 4.38
C TRP A 16 4.95 -8.38 5.11
N LEU A 17 4.58 -9.06 6.21
CA LEU A 17 3.41 -8.71 7.03
C LEU A 17 3.59 -7.33 7.69
N GLY A 18 4.79 -7.08 8.23
CA GLY A 18 5.13 -5.77 8.78
C GLY A 18 5.07 -4.67 7.72
N GLN A 19 5.47 -4.98 6.48
CA GLN A 19 5.36 -4.06 5.35
C GLN A 19 3.91 -3.77 4.95
N LEU A 20 3.01 -4.77 5.00
CA LEU A 20 1.57 -4.56 4.76
C LEU A 20 0.93 -3.69 5.85
N LEU A 21 1.29 -3.93 7.11
CA LEU A 21 0.82 -3.11 8.23
C LEU A 21 1.34 -1.66 8.10
N ALA A 22 2.62 -1.50 7.77
CA ALA A 22 3.21 -0.19 7.51
C ALA A 22 2.54 0.51 6.32
N ALA A 23 2.16 -0.21 5.27
CA ALA A 23 1.41 0.33 4.13
C ALA A 23 0.03 0.86 4.55
N ALA A 24 -0.67 0.14 5.43
CA ALA A 24 -1.94 0.59 5.99
C ALA A 24 -1.78 1.87 6.82
N TRP A 25 -0.79 1.91 7.71
CA TRP A 25 -0.49 3.10 8.50
C TRP A 25 -0.06 4.29 7.63
N LEU A 26 0.72 4.05 6.58
CA LEU A 26 1.09 5.07 5.59
C LEU A 26 -0.15 5.65 4.92
N GLY A 27 -1.09 4.81 4.48
CA GLY A 27 -2.36 5.25 3.89
C GLY A 27 -3.17 6.13 4.84
N VAL A 28 -3.31 5.72 6.11
CA VAL A 28 -3.98 6.52 7.15
C VAL A 28 -3.26 7.84 7.40
N ALA A 29 -1.93 7.83 7.47
CA ALA A 29 -1.14 9.04 7.66
C ALA A 29 -1.31 10.03 6.49
N VAL A 30 -1.26 9.54 5.24
CA VAL A 30 -1.50 10.35 4.04
C VAL A 30 -2.91 10.94 4.05
N LEU A 31 -3.92 10.14 4.41
CA LEU A 31 -5.30 10.57 4.48
C LEU A 31 -5.48 11.69 5.52
N ASN A 32 -5.05 11.45 6.77
CA ASN A 32 -5.14 12.41 7.87
C ASN A 32 -4.39 13.71 7.55
N TRP A 33 -3.19 13.59 6.97
CA TRP A 33 -2.42 14.74 6.58
C TRP A 33 -3.17 15.56 5.52
N LEU A 34 -3.61 14.95 4.43
CA LEU A 34 -4.24 15.68 3.33
C LEU A 34 -5.65 16.21 3.67
N GLN A 35 -6.36 15.59 4.61
CA GLN A 35 -7.67 16.08 5.07
C GLN A 35 -7.58 17.26 6.04
N ARG A 36 -6.40 17.55 6.63
CA ARG A 36 -6.25 18.59 7.67
C ARG A 36 -6.69 20.02 7.28
N ARG A 37 -6.84 20.31 5.98
CA ARG A 37 -7.31 21.60 5.45
C ARG A 37 -8.50 21.47 4.48
N ALA A 38 -9.10 20.28 4.37
CA ALA A 38 -10.19 20.05 3.44
C ALA A 38 -11.51 20.55 4.05
N THR A 39 -12.26 21.38 3.31
CA THR A 39 -13.60 21.86 3.70
C THR A 39 -14.68 20.79 3.56
N LEU A 40 -14.52 19.87 2.60
CA LEU A 40 -15.32 18.65 2.46
C LEU A 40 -14.48 17.44 2.90
N GLY A 41 -14.79 16.90 4.08
CA GLY A 41 -14.25 15.64 4.57
C GLY A 41 -14.94 14.41 3.97
N GLY A 42 -14.38 13.23 4.22
CA GLY A 42 -15.01 11.94 3.90
C GLY A 42 -14.47 11.22 2.66
N ILE A 43 -15.13 10.11 2.31
CA ILE A 43 -14.75 9.17 1.24
C ILE A 43 -14.79 9.77 -0.19
N TYR A 44 -15.40 10.95 -0.32
CA TYR A 44 -15.52 11.67 -1.60
C TYR A 44 -14.41 12.69 -1.84
N GLY A 45 -13.59 12.97 -0.82
CA GLY A 45 -12.49 13.93 -0.94
C GLY A 45 -11.34 13.36 -1.78
N ARG A 46 -10.70 14.22 -2.60
CA ARG A 46 -9.46 13.88 -3.34
C ARG A 46 -8.36 13.21 -2.49
N PRO A 47 -8.19 13.48 -1.17
CA PRO A 47 -7.23 12.79 -0.32
C PRO A 47 -7.33 11.25 -0.28
N ILE A 48 -8.49 10.67 -0.60
CA ILE A 48 -8.67 9.21 -0.61
C ILE A 48 -7.83 8.53 -1.70
N VAL A 49 -7.60 9.21 -2.82
CA VAL A 49 -6.85 8.69 -3.98
C VAL A 49 -5.37 8.46 -3.64
N PRO A 50 -4.60 9.46 -3.18
CA PRO A 50 -3.21 9.24 -2.78
C PRO A 50 -3.07 8.34 -1.54
N ALA A 51 -4.05 8.31 -0.63
CA ALA A 51 -4.04 7.40 0.52
C ALA A 51 -4.14 5.93 0.07
N ASN A 52 -5.12 5.61 -0.79
CA ASN A 52 -5.28 4.25 -1.32
C ASN A 52 -4.13 3.87 -2.26
N LEU A 53 -3.61 4.82 -3.05
CA LEU A 53 -2.41 4.58 -3.85
C LEU A 53 -1.24 4.12 -2.97
N ALA A 54 -0.98 4.84 -1.87
CA ALA A 54 0.11 4.52 -0.95
C ALA A 54 -0.04 3.11 -0.36
N LEU A 55 -1.24 2.75 0.09
CA LEU A 55 -1.56 1.40 0.61
C LEU A 55 -1.30 0.31 -0.44
N TYR A 56 -1.93 0.42 -1.61
CA TYR A 56 -1.90 -0.66 -2.60
C TYR A 56 -0.56 -0.75 -3.33
N PHE A 57 0.12 0.37 -3.55
CA PHE A 57 1.44 0.38 -4.18
C PHE A 57 2.48 -0.33 -3.31
N VAL A 58 2.58 0.02 -2.02
CA VAL A 58 3.51 -0.63 -1.10
C VAL A 58 3.13 -2.11 -0.89
N SER A 59 1.84 -2.41 -0.82
CA SER A 59 1.36 -3.80 -0.72
C SER A 59 1.73 -4.63 -1.95
N ALA A 60 1.57 -4.08 -3.16
CA ALA A 60 1.96 -4.76 -4.40
C ALA A 60 3.48 -5.02 -4.47
N LEU A 61 4.31 -4.04 -4.08
CA LEU A 61 5.77 -4.21 -4.03
C LEU A 61 6.21 -5.26 -3.00
N SER A 62 5.58 -5.28 -1.83
CA SER A 62 5.82 -6.28 -0.78
C SER A 62 5.47 -7.69 -1.29
N LEU A 63 4.24 -7.87 -1.82
CA LEU A 63 3.77 -9.17 -2.31
C LEU A 63 4.53 -9.65 -3.55
N MET A 64 4.98 -8.74 -4.44
CA MET A 64 5.83 -9.08 -5.57
C MET A 64 7.12 -9.76 -5.09
N ARG A 65 7.70 -9.31 -3.98
CA ARG A 65 8.92 -9.90 -3.41
C ARG A 65 8.65 -11.30 -2.87
N VAL A 66 7.49 -11.52 -2.25
CA VAL A 66 7.08 -12.84 -1.74
C VAL A 66 6.82 -13.83 -2.88
N LEU A 67 6.20 -13.39 -3.97
CA LEU A 67 5.93 -14.22 -5.15
C LEU A 67 7.17 -14.73 -5.87
N ARG A 68 8.32 -14.05 -5.72
CA ARG A 68 9.60 -14.49 -6.28
C ARG A 68 10.28 -15.59 -5.46
N GLY A 69 9.76 -15.90 -4.26
CA GLY A 69 10.27 -16.99 -3.43
C GLY A 69 9.62 -18.33 -3.77
N ASP A 70 10.36 -19.42 -3.55
CA ASP A 70 9.92 -20.79 -3.89
C ASP A 70 8.75 -21.33 -3.05
N ALA A 71 8.44 -20.68 -1.92
CA ALA A 71 7.41 -21.09 -0.97
C ALA A 71 6.19 -20.15 -0.91
N ALA A 72 5.84 -19.50 -2.02
CA ALA A 72 4.67 -18.62 -2.06
C ALA A 72 3.36 -19.42 -1.94
N GLN A 73 2.57 -19.13 -0.89
CA GLN A 73 1.25 -19.73 -0.72
C GLN A 73 0.30 -19.32 -1.87
N PRO A 74 -0.62 -20.20 -2.30
CA PRO A 74 -1.42 -19.97 -3.52
C PRO A 74 -2.29 -18.72 -3.44
N TRP A 75 -2.74 -18.30 -2.25
CA TRP A 75 -3.55 -17.09 -2.05
C TRP A 75 -2.76 -15.77 -2.20
N ILE A 76 -1.42 -15.82 -2.22
CA ILE A 76 -0.59 -14.61 -2.38
C ILE A 76 -0.71 -14.05 -3.81
N ARG A 77 -0.89 -14.92 -4.80
CA ARG A 77 -1.07 -14.54 -6.22
C ARG A 77 -2.30 -13.65 -6.43
N PRO A 78 -3.53 -14.06 -6.03
CA PRO A 78 -4.69 -13.19 -6.17
C PRO A 78 -4.57 -11.92 -5.33
N ALA A 79 -4.01 -11.98 -4.11
CA ALA A 79 -3.79 -10.78 -3.29
C ALA A 79 -2.87 -9.75 -3.97
N PHE A 80 -1.79 -10.23 -4.62
CA PHE A 80 -0.91 -9.39 -5.42
C PHE A 80 -1.64 -8.77 -6.62
N LEU A 81 -2.40 -9.57 -7.38
CA LEU A 81 -3.14 -9.08 -8.54
C LEU A 81 -4.12 -7.98 -8.16
N VAL A 82 -4.91 -8.18 -7.10
CA VAL A 82 -5.83 -7.16 -6.59
C VAL A 82 -5.07 -5.90 -6.18
N SER A 83 -3.99 -6.05 -5.41
CA SER A 83 -3.18 -4.90 -4.98
C SER A 83 -2.55 -4.15 -6.16
N ALA A 84 -2.04 -4.85 -7.16
CA ALA A 84 -1.44 -4.27 -8.36
C ALA A 84 -2.47 -3.52 -9.22
N VAL A 85 -3.64 -4.13 -9.46
CA VAL A 85 -4.74 -3.49 -10.21
C VAL A 85 -5.20 -2.21 -9.51
N LEU A 86 -5.36 -2.25 -8.18
CA LEU A 86 -5.77 -1.08 -7.41
C LEU A 86 -4.68 0.00 -7.39
N ALA A 87 -3.40 -0.37 -7.24
CA ALA A 87 -2.30 0.57 -7.32
C ALA A 87 -2.25 1.30 -8.67
N VAL A 88 -2.39 0.57 -9.78
CA VAL A 88 -2.44 1.15 -11.13
C VAL A 88 -3.67 2.05 -11.28
N SER A 89 -4.84 1.61 -10.81
CA SER A 89 -6.09 2.38 -10.90
C SER A 89 -6.00 3.71 -10.14
N TYR A 90 -5.53 3.69 -8.88
CA TYR A 90 -5.36 4.91 -8.09
C TYR A 90 -4.23 5.80 -8.62
N GLY A 91 -3.17 5.22 -9.19
CA GLY A 91 -2.12 5.97 -9.87
C GLY A 91 -2.65 6.71 -11.08
N ALA A 92 -3.43 6.03 -11.92
CA ALA A 92 -4.10 6.65 -13.06
C ALA A 92 -5.08 7.75 -12.64
N LEU A 93 -5.87 7.51 -11.58
CA LEU A 93 -6.83 8.50 -11.06
C LEU A 93 -6.12 9.74 -10.48
N LEU A 94 -4.96 9.55 -9.83
CA LEU A 94 -4.15 10.64 -9.30
C LEU A 94 -3.60 11.54 -10.40
N LEU A 95 -3.16 10.93 -11.52
CA LEU A 95 -2.55 11.64 -12.64
C LEU A 95 -3.56 12.29 -13.58
N ARG A 96 -4.71 11.64 -13.82
CA ARG A 96 -5.70 12.10 -14.81
C ARG A 96 -6.66 13.16 -14.26
N GLY A 97 -6.84 13.22 -12.94
CA GLY A 97 -7.91 14.04 -12.34
C GLY A 97 -9.32 13.59 -12.79
N PRO A 98 -10.39 14.00 -12.09
CA PRO A 98 -11.76 13.58 -12.42
C PRO A 98 -12.32 14.16 -13.72
N PHE A 99 -11.62 15.11 -14.37
CA PHE A 99 -12.09 15.80 -15.57
C PHE A 99 -10.98 15.78 -16.63
N ASN A 100 -10.86 14.65 -17.33
CA ASN A 100 -10.38 14.70 -18.71
C ASN A 100 -11.47 15.46 -19.49
N LYS A 101 -11.18 16.69 -19.94
CA LYS A 101 -11.80 17.18 -21.17
C LYS A 101 -11.07 16.54 -22.33
#